data_AF-A0A4U3AJZ9-F1
#
_entry.id   AF-A0A4U3AJZ9-F1
#
_cell.length_a   1.000
_cell.length_b   1.000
_cell.length_c   1.000
_cell.angle_alpha   90.00
_cell.angle_beta   90.00
_cell.angle_gamma   90.00
#
_symmetry.space_group_name_H-M   'P 1'
#
loop_
_entity.id
_entity.type
_entity.pdbx_description
1 polymer ?
#
loop_
_entity_poly.entity_id
_entity_poly.type
_entity_poly.pdbx_seq_one_letter_code
_entity_poly.pdbx_strand_id
1 'polypeptide(L)'
;IQALVKEGFPIHKDVLNRDITQPYEEDATVEAAWVEVYADVKKYWDLYQLAEKLIDIEDWLQQWRFRHMKTVERIIGHKMGTGGSSGVSYLKRVLDQCFFPELWNVRTKL
;
A
#
# COMPACT_ATOMS: atom_id res chain seq x y z
N ILE A 1 0.01 0.44 11.74
CA ILE A 1 1.01 -0.19 12.64
C ILE A 1 0.84 0.24 14.09
N GLN A 2 1.04 1.52 14.45
CA GLN A 2 0.87 1.98 15.85
C GLN A 2 -0.52 1.66 16.44
N ALA A 3 -1.59 1.71 15.64
CA ALA A 3 -2.92 1.28 16.08
C ALA A 3 -2.99 -0.20 16.46
N LEU A 4 -2.32 -1.09 15.71
CA LEU A 4 -2.22 -2.51 16.04
C LEU A 4 -1.50 -2.71 17.38
N VAL A 5 -0.40 -1.99 17.61
CA VAL A 5 0.33 -2.07 18.88
C VAL A 5 -0.54 -1.64 20.06
N LYS A 6 -1.37 -0.61 19.90
CA LYS A 6 -2.30 -0.15 20.93
C LYS A 6 -3.36 -1.18 21.28
N GLU A 7 -3.81 -1.97 20.30
CA GLU A 7 -4.73 -3.10 20.49
C GLU A 7 -4.03 -4.37 21.01
N GLY A 8 -2.71 -4.30 21.29
CA GLY A 8 -1.96 -5.38 21.94
C GLY A 8 -1.29 -6.37 20.98
N PHE A 9 -1.27 -6.11 19.68
CA PHE A 9 -0.62 -6.98 18.72
C PHE A 9 0.91 -6.97 18.88
N PRO A 10 1.58 -8.15 18.87
CA PRO A 10 3.03 -8.24 18.99
C PRO A 10 3.71 -7.86 17.67
N ILE A 11 4.19 -6.61 17.56
CA ILE A 11 4.90 -6.09 16.39
C ILE A 11 6.40 -5.95 16.67
N HIS A 12 7.24 -6.29 15.71
CA HIS A 12 8.68 -6.06 15.77
C HIS A 12 9.02 -4.58 16.05
N LYS A 13 9.91 -4.34 17.02
CA LYS A 13 10.30 -2.98 17.44
C LYS A 13 11.01 -2.20 16.34
N ASP A 14 11.69 -2.89 15.43
CA ASP A 14 12.45 -2.25 14.35
C ASP A 14 11.51 -1.53 13.37
N VAL A 15 10.31 -2.09 13.13
CA VAL A 15 9.26 -1.46 12.33
C VAL A 15 8.73 -0.19 12.99
N LEU A 16 8.65 -0.18 14.33
CA LEU A 16 8.16 0.96 15.11
C LEU A 16 9.17 2.10 15.18
N ASN A 17 10.47 1.79 15.10
CA ASN A 17 11.57 2.74 15.21
C ASN A 17 12.34 2.92 13.88
N ARG A 18 11.72 2.56 12.76
CA ARG A 18 12.35 2.63 11.44
C ARG A 18 12.69 4.06 11.04
N ASP A 19 13.67 4.20 10.15
CA ASP A 19 13.90 5.47 9.46
C ASP A 19 12.72 5.74 8.51
N ILE A 20 11.92 6.76 8.85
CA ILE A 20 10.74 7.16 8.07
C ILE A 20 11.08 7.84 6.74
N THR A 21 12.35 8.19 6.51
CA THR A 21 12.80 8.76 5.24
C THR A 21 13.00 7.69 4.16
N GLN A 22 13.12 6.43 4.57
CA GLN A 22 13.22 5.30 3.66
C GLN A 22 11.83 4.75 3.28
N PRO A 23 11.69 4.16 2.08
CA PRO A 23 10.50 3.40 1.70
C PRO A 23 10.17 2.36 2.77
N TYR A 24 8.87 2.15 2.98
CA TYR A 24 8.41 1.10 3.88
C TYR A 24 8.64 -0.27 3.23
N GLU A 25 9.17 -1.21 4.00
CA GLU A 25 9.28 -2.63 3.64
C GLU A 25 8.31 -3.44 4.50
N GLU A 26 7.73 -4.47 3.91
CA GLU A 26 6.77 -5.33 4.59
C GLU A 26 7.39 -6.08 5.78
N ASP A 27 6.61 -6.28 6.84
CA ASP A 27 7.04 -7.04 8.01
C ASP A 27 6.03 -8.14 8.38
N ALA A 28 6.56 -9.34 8.64
CA ALA A 28 5.77 -10.53 8.91
C ALA A 28 4.88 -10.40 10.17
N THR A 29 5.30 -9.64 11.19
CA THR A 29 4.49 -9.43 12.40
C THR A 29 3.34 -8.46 12.16
N VAL A 30 3.54 -7.46 11.30
CA VAL A 30 2.46 -6.55 10.86
C VAL A 30 1.43 -7.32 10.05
N GLU A 31 1.88 -8.19 9.15
CA GLU A 31 0.99 -9.02 8.36
C GLU A 31 0.20 -10.01 9.22
N ALA A 32 0.86 -10.73 10.14
CA ALA A 32 0.21 -11.65 11.05
C ALA A 32 -0.86 -10.94 11.92
N ALA A 33 -0.57 -9.72 12.39
CA ALA A 33 -1.54 -8.92 13.12
C ALA A 33 -2.77 -8.58 12.27
N TRP A 34 -2.57 -8.23 10.99
CA TRP A 34 -3.70 -8.02 10.08
C TRP A 34 -4.48 -9.30 9.81
N VAL A 35 -3.83 -10.44 9.59
CA VAL A 35 -4.53 -11.73 9.43
C VAL A 35 -5.46 -11.99 10.62
N GLU A 36 -5.00 -11.76 11.85
CA GLU A 36 -5.83 -11.93 13.04
C GLU A 36 -6.99 -10.93 13.11
N VAL A 37 -6.77 -9.65 12.73
CA VAL A 37 -7.84 -8.65 12.63
C VAL A 37 -8.95 -9.10 11.66
N TYR A 38 -8.58 -9.64 10.50
CA TYR A 38 -9.54 -10.14 9.51
C TYR A 38 -10.20 -11.46 9.93
N ALA A 39 -9.54 -12.28 10.76
CA ALA A 39 -10.11 -13.52 11.28
C ALA A 39 -11.22 -13.28 12.32
N ASP A 40 -11.14 -12.20 13.11
CA ASP A 40 -12.15 -11.82 14.11
C ASP A 40 -12.61 -10.37 13.94
N VAL A 41 -13.31 -10.10 12.85
CA VAL A 41 -13.84 -8.78 12.49
C VAL A 41 -14.77 -8.20 13.56
N LYS A 42 -15.50 -9.04 14.31
CA LYS A 42 -16.40 -8.56 15.36
C LYS A 42 -15.62 -7.99 16.54
N LYS A 43 -14.53 -8.65 16.92
CA LYS A 43 -13.64 -8.18 18.00
C LYS A 43 -12.85 -6.95 17.56
N TYR A 44 -12.33 -6.94 16.34
CA TYR A 44 -11.40 -5.92 15.85
C TYR A 44 -12.02 -4.97 14.83
N TRP A 45 -13.31 -4.62 14.99
CA TRP A 45 -14.08 -3.86 13.99
C TRP A 45 -13.41 -2.58 13.52
N ASP A 46 -12.90 -1.76 14.44
CA ASP A 46 -12.28 -0.48 14.10
C ASP A 46 -10.98 -0.65 13.30
N LEU A 47 -10.19 -1.68 13.61
CA LEU A 47 -8.97 -2.02 12.86
C LEU A 47 -9.32 -2.59 11.49
N TYR A 48 -10.32 -3.47 11.41
CA TYR A 48 -10.81 -4.00 10.14
C TYR A 48 -11.31 -2.87 9.23
N GLN A 49 -12.15 -1.97 9.76
CA GLN A 49 -12.63 -0.81 9.01
C GLN A 49 -11.48 0.09 8.56
N LEU A 50 -10.49 0.33 9.43
CA LEU A 50 -9.29 1.08 9.06
C LEU A 50 -8.53 0.41 7.91
N ALA A 51 -8.33 -0.91 7.96
CA ALA A 51 -7.64 -1.67 6.92
C ALA A 51 -8.33 -1.52 5.56
N GLU A 52 -9.65 -1.69 5.53
CA GLU A 52 -10.44 -1.52 4.30
C GLU A 52 -10.38 -0.09 3.78
N LYS A 53 -10.40 0.92 4.67
CA LYS A 53 -10.25 2.33 4.26
C LYS A 53 -8.87 2.66 3.71
N LEU A 54 -7.81 2.05 4.22
CA LEU A 54 -6.47 2.21 3.65
C LEU A 54 -6.38 1.60 2.24
N ILE A 55 -7.06 0.48 2.02
CA ILE A 55 -7.12 -0.18 0.73
C ILE A 55 -7.96 0.61 -0.27
N ASP A 56 -9.09 1.21 0.15
CA ASP A 56 -9.84 2.15 -0.66
C ASP A 56 -8.95 3.32 -1.14
N ILE A 57 -8.10 3.87 -0.26
CA ILE A 57 -7.19 4.97 -0.59
C ILE A 57 -6.16 4.53 -1.64
N GLU A 58 -5.55 3.35 -1.46
CA GLU A 58 -4.57 2.84 -2.40
C GLU A 58 -5.18 2.53 -3.76
N ASP A 59 -6.35 1.90 -3.80
CA ASP A 59 -7.10 1.64 -5.03
C ASP A 59 -7.38 2.94 -5.80
N TRP A 60 -7.91 3.98 -5.12
CA TRP A 60 -8.15 5.28 -5.75
C TRP A 60 -6.88 5.92 -6.31
N LEU A 61 -5.77 5.80 -5.59
CA LEU A 61 -4.49 6.32 -6.05
C LEU A 61 -3.97 5.55 -7.27
N GLN A 62 -4.13 4.23 -7.30
CA GLN A 62 -3.77 3.40 -8.47
C GLN A 62 -4.65 3.71 -9.68
N GLN A 63 -5.96 3.87 -9.49
CA GLN A 63 -6.86 4.31 -10.56
C GLN A 63 -6.48 5.69 -11.10
N TRP A 64 -6.05 6.61 -10.22
CA TRP A 64 -5.53 7.90 -10.65
C TRP A 64 -4.22 7.74 -11.46
N ARG A 65 -3.24 6.96 -10.97
CA ARG A 65 -1.98 6.70 -11.66
C ARG A 65 -2.22 6.12 -13.05
N PHE A 66 -3.13 5.16 -13.16
CA PHE A 66 -3.47 4.53 -14.43
C PHE A 66 -4.12 5.51 -15.41
N ARG A 67 -5.14 6.26 -14.96
CA ARG A 67 -5.80 7.29 -15.79
C ARG A 67 -4.81 8.38 -16.23
N HIS A 68 -3.93 8.80 -15.33
CA HIS A 68 -2.86 9.74 -15.64
C HIS A 68 -1.94 9.19 -16.74
N MET A 69 -1.42 7.97 -16.57
CA MET A 69 -0.58 7.30 -17.57
C MET A 69 -1.27 7.20 -18.93
N LYS A 70 -2.53 6.73 -18.97
CA LYS A 70 -3.29 6.60 -20.23
C LYS A 70 -3.55 7.96 -20.89
N THR A 71 -3.74 9.01 -20.10
CA THR A 71 -3.87 10.38 -20.62
C THR A 71 -2.58 10.87 -21.26
N VAL A 72 -1.43 10.61 -20.63
CA VAL A 72 -0.13 10.92 -21.22
C VAL A 72 0.08 10.13 -22.52
N GLU A 73 -0.16 8.81 -22.50
CA GLU A 73 0.03 7.94 -23.66
C GLU A 73 -0.82 8.36 -24.87
N ARG A 74 -2.08 8.76 -24.67
CA ARG A 74 -2.93 9.19 -25.80
C ARG A 74 -2.56 10.54 -26.39
N ILE A 75 -1.81 11.40 -25.67
CA ILE A 75 -1.43 12.74 -26.15
C ILE A 75 -0.05 12.73 -26.77
N ILE A 76 0.93 12.09 -26.12
CA ILE A 76 2.35 12.13 -26.56
C ILE A 76 2.91 10.76 -26.96
N GLY A 77 2.12 9.69 -26.88
CA GLY A 77 2.60 8.33 -27.10
C GLY A 77 3.67 7.95 -26.08
N HIS A 78 4.76 7.36 -26.55
CA HIS A 78 5.89 6.89 -25.74
C HIS A 78 7.10 7.84 -25.80
N LYS A 79 6.88 9.12 -26.10
CA LYS A 79 7.94 10.13 -26.11
C LYS A 79 8.49 10.36 -24.69
N MET A 80 9.74 10.80 -24.63
CA MET A 80 10.38 11.26 -23.39
C MET A 80 9.58 12.43 -22.80
N GLY A 81 9.42 12.42 -21.47
CA GLY A 81 8.76 13.50 -20.76
C GLY A 81 9.63 14.76 -20.73
N THR A 82 9.00 15.93 -20.68
CA THR A 82 9.72 17.22 -20.60
C THR A 82 10.59 17.37 -19.35
N GLY A 83 10.29 16.61 -18.29
CA GLY A 83 11.14 16.51 -17.08
C GLY A 83 12.30 15.50 -17.19
N GLY A 84 12.58 14.95 -18.38
CA GLY A 84 13.69 14.00 -18.62
C GLY A 84 13.39 12.53 -18.29
N SER A 85 12.16 12.20 -17.87
CA SER A 85 11.76 10.81 -17.64
C SER A 85 11.48 10.07 -18.95
N SER A 86 11.50 8.73 -18.91
CA SER A 86 11.13 7.88 -20.05
C SER A 86 9.62 7.91 -20.42
N GLY A 87 8.86 8.89 -19.91
CA GLY A 87 7.45 9.07 -20.21
C GLY A 87 6.59 7.92 -19.69
N VAL A 88 5.79 7.32 -20.56
CA VAL A 88 4.85 6.23 -20.23
C VAL A 88 5.56 5.05 -19.56
N SER A 89 6.79 4.70 -19.96
CA SER A 89 7.53 3.58 -19.35
C SER A 89 7.85 3.81 -17.88
N TYR A 90 8.20 5.06 -17.51
CA TYR A 90 8.38 5.42 -16.10
C TYR A 90 7.06 5.32 -15.34
N LEU A 91 5.97 5.83 -15.92
CA LEU A 91 4.65 5.81 -15.28
C LEU A 91 4.11 4.39 -15.09
N LYS A 92 4.38 3.47 -16.04
CA LYS A 92 4.05 2.05 -15.90
C LYS A 92 4.73 1.45 -14.67
N ARG A 93 6.04 1.68 -14.48
CA ARG A 93 6.78 1.18 -13.31
C ARG A 93 6.23 1.75 -11.98
N VAL A 94 5.69 2.96 -11.98
CA VAL A 94 5.09 3.54 -10.78
C VAL A 94 3.79 2.84 -10.38
N LEU A 95 3.08 2.19 -11.31
CA LEU A 95 1.89 1.38 -11.00
C LEU A 95 2.23 0.16 -10.15
N ASP A 96 3.43 -0.39 -10.31
CA ASP A 96 3.89 -1.58 -9.58
C ASP A 96 4.18 -1.29 -8.09
N GLN A 97 4.17 -0.02 -7.66
CA GLN A 97 4.40 0.36 -6.27
C GLN A 97 3.18 0.10 -5.40
N CYS A 98 3.39 -0.59 -4.27
CA CYS A 98 2.37 -0.86 -3.26
C CYS A 98 2.65 -0.06 -1.98
N PHE A 99 1.62 0.56 -1.38
CA PHE A 99 1.74 1.33 -0.14
C PHE A 99 1.50 0.50 1.11
N PHE A 100 0.55 -0.42 1.07
CA PHE A 100 0.16 -1.25 2.21
C PHE A 100 0.32 -2.75 1.90
N PRO A 101 1.56 -3.23 1.67
CA PRO A 101 1.81 -4.57 1.14
C PRO A 101 1.18 -5.69 1.98
N GLU A 102 1.26 -5.61 3.31
CA GLU A 102 0.69 -6.63 4.19
C GLU A 102 -0.82 -6.73 4.05
N LEU A 103 -1.51 -5.60 3.88
CA LEU A 103 -2.96 -5.62 3.67
C LEU A 103 -3.29 -6.39 2.39
N TRP A 104 -2.58 -6.17 1.28
CA TRP A 104 -2.79 -6.94 0.05
C TRP A 104 -2.46 -8.43 0.23
N ASN A 105 -1.35 -8.75 0.90
CA ASN A 105 -0.92 -10.13 1.12
C ASN A 105 -1.93 -10.93 1.94
N VAL A 106 -2.58 -10.32 2.95
CA VAL A 106 -3.58 -10.97 3.80
C VAL A 106 -4.67 -11.65 2.96
N ARG A 107 -5.05 -11.10 1.80
CA ARG A 107 -6.13 -11.66 0.96
C ARG A 107 -5.82 -13.04 0.41
N THR A 108 -4.54 -13.43 0.40
CA THR A 108 -4.07 -14.76 0.00
C THR A 108 -3.83 -15.72 1.18
N LYS A 109 -3.99 -15.23 2.41
CA LYS A 109 -3.67 -15.94 3.66
C LYS A 109 -4.88 -16.17 4.57
N LEU A 110 -6.06 -15.66 4.17
CA LEU A 110 -7.35 -15.90 4.84
C LEU A 110 -7.93 -17.27 4.49
#